data_AF-A0A8T0CGW6-F1
#
_entry.id   AF-A0A8T0CGW6-F1
#
_cell.length_a   1.000
_cell.length_b   1.000
_cell.length_c   1.000
_cell.angle_alpha   90.00
_cell.angle_beta   90.00
_cell.angle_gamma   90.00
#
_symmetry.space_group_name_H-M   'P 1'
#
loop_
_entity.id
_entity.type
_entity.pdbx_description
1 polymer ?
#
loop_
_entity_poly.entity_id
_entity_poly.type
_entity_poly.pdbx_seq_one_letter_code
_entity_poly.pdbx_strand_id
1 'polypeptide(L)'
;MAKLKIIVSATSMFSKRIQWALKLKGLEYELSIEDWEKGKSELLLKSNPVHKLVPVLLDDGVVVAESKVILEYIDEKWKGGDFYPLLPQDPYERAQARFWAQFADDKVTLTLSPSFCFSVLSVVSFTLL
;
A
#
# COMPACT_ATOMS: atom_id res chain seq x y z
N MET A 1 4.40 -25.15 -5.07
CA MET A 1 3.42 -24.11 -4.69
C MET A 1 4.14 -22.78 -4.82
N ALA A 2 3.63 -21.86 -5.65
CA ALA A 2 4.25 -20.54 -5.82
C ALA A 2 4.26 -19.81 -4.47
N LYS A 3 5.44 -19.35 -4.04
CA LYS A 3 5.64 -18.80 -2.70
C LYS A 3 5.41 -17.29 -2.73
N LEU A 4 4.18 -16.87 -2.44
CA LEU A 4 3.85 -15.45 -2.30
C LEU A 4 4.46 -14.90 -1.01
N LYS A 5 5.17 -13.79 -1.09
CA LYS A 5 5.75 -13.09 0.07
C LYS A 5 5.52 -11.59 -0.05
N ILE A 6 5.23 -10.94 1.07
CA ILE A 6 5.12 -9.48 1.13
C ILE A 6 6.09 -8.91 2.16
N ILE A 7 6.86 -7.89 1.75
CA ILE A 7 7.69 -7.08 2.62
C ILE A 7 6.84 -5.89 3.08
N VAL A 8 6.71 -5.71 4.39
CA VAL A 8 5.78 -4.75 4.99
C VAL A 8 6.38 -4.01 6.17
N SER A 9 5.71 -2.95 6.62
CA SER A 9 5.88 -2.43 7.97
C SER A 9 4.58 -2.61 8.76
N ALA A 10 4.71 -2.96 10.05
CA ALA A 10 3.57 -3.25 10.92
C ALA A 10 2.57 -2.07 11.03
N THR A 11 3.07 -0.85 10.99
CA THR A 11 2.30 0.40 11.16
C THR A 11 1.90 1.07 9.85
N SER A 12 2.34 0.55 8.70
CA SER A 12 2.07 1.16 7.39
C SER A 12 0.68 0.79 6.85
N MET A 13 -0.16 1.81 6.61
CA MET A 13 -1.48 1.60 5.98
C MET A 13 -1.36 1.05 4.56
N PHE A 14 -0.32 1.46 3.82
CA PHE A 14 -0.03 0.93 2.48
C PHE A 14 0.27 -0.57 2.54
N SER A 15 0.92 -1.05 3.61
CA SER A 15 1.12 -2.48 3.84
C SER A 15 -0.16 -3.21 4.21
N LYS A 16 -1.06 -2.58 4.99
CA LYS A 16 -2.35 -3.17 5.37
C LYS A 16 -3.29 -3.33 4.18
N ARG A 17 -3.29 -2.37 3.27
CA ARG A 17 -4.02 -2.43 2.00
C ARG A 17 -3.72 -3.72 1.22
N ILE A 18 -2.45 -4.09 1.08
CA ILE A 18 -2.06 -5.31 0.35
C ILE A 18 -2.48 -6.57 1.12
N GLN A 19 -2.30 -6.58 2.45
CA GLN A 19 -2.76 -7.71 3.27
C GLN A 19 -4.26 -7.94 3.14
N TRP A 20 -5.07 -6.88 3.09
CA TRP A 20 -6.52 -6.99 2.88
C TRP A 20 -6.87 -7.49 1.48
N ALA A 21 -6.20 -6.98 0.44
CA ALA A 21 -6.40 -7.45 -0.92
C ALA A 21 -6.12 -8.95 -1.07
N LEU A 22 -4.99 -9.43 -0.53
CA LEU A 22 -4.64 -10.85 -0.55
C LEU A 22 -5.64 -11.71 0.24
N LYS A 23 -6.10 -11.23 1.39
CA LYS A 23 -7.16 -11.91 2.17
C LYS A 23 -8.49 -11.97 1.44
N LEU A 24 -8.91 -10.90 0.78
CA LEU A 24 -10.13 -10.88 -0.03
C LEU A 24 -10.05 -11.85 -1.22
N LYS A 25 -8.86 -12.01 -1.80
CA LYS A 25 -8.58 -13.01 -2.84
C LYS A 25 -8.43 -14.44 -2.29
N GLY A 26 -8.39 -14.65 -0.97
CA GLY A 26 -8.16 -15.96 -0.36
C GLY A 26 -6.76 -16.53 -0.60
N LEU A 27 -5.76 -15.68 -0.83
CA LEU A 27 -4.39 -16.10 -1.13
C LEU A 27 -3.57 -16.26 0.16
N GLU A 28 -2.84 -17.37 0.27
CA GLU A 28 -1.84 -17.57 1.30
C GLU A 28 -0.54 -16.83 0.95
N TYR A 29 0.10 -16.22 1.95
CA TYR A 29 1.33 -15.46 1.76
C TYR A 29 2.22 -15.46 3.02
N GLU A 30 3.54 -15.36 2.80
CA GLU A 30 4.51 -15.11 3.87
C GLU A 30 4.62 -13.60 4.15
N LEU A 31 4.54 -13.22 5.43
CA LEU A 31 4.71 -11.83 5.87
C LEU A 31 6.14 -11.60 6.35
N SER A 32 6.87 -10.69 5.71
CA SER A 32 8.19 -10.22 6.14
C SER A 32 8.07 -8.79 6.66
N ILE A 33 8.23 -8.59 7.97
CA ILE A 33 8.09 -7.28 8.60
C ILE A 33 9.48 -6.63 8.68
N GLU A 34 9.62 -5.44 8.11
CA GLU A 34 10.81 -4.60 8.24
C GLU A 34 10.95 -4.06 9.66
N ASP A 35 12.17 -4.16 10.18
CA ASP A 35 12.57 -3.60 11.46
C ASP A 35 13.30 -2.27 11.21
N TRP A 36 12.58 -1.16 11.35
CA TRP A 36 13.13 0.16 11.07
C TRP A 36 14.24 0.58 12.04
N GLU A 37 14.31 0.00 13.24
CA GLU A 37 15.37 0.29 14.20
C GLU A 37 16.72 -0.28 13.74
N LYS A 38 16.69 -1.42 13.03
CA LYS A 38 17.87 -2.05 12.41
C LYS A 38 18.21 -1.51 11.03
N GLY A 39 17.41 -0.57 10.52
CA GLY A 39 17.52 -0.05 9.16
C GLY A 39 16.86 -0.95 8.11
N LYS A 40 16.96 -0.55 6.84
CA LYS A 40 16.29 -1.23 5.72
C LYS A 40 16.97 -2.55 5.39
N SER A 41 16.20 -3.63 5.25
CA SER A 41 16.76 -4.93 4.86
C SER A 41 17.38 -4.91 3.46
N GLU A 42 18.38 -5.75 3.22
CA GLU A 42 18.92 -5.93 1.87
C GLU A 42 17.87 -6.39 0.87
N LEU A 43 16.91 -7.21 1.33
CA LEU A 43 15.83 -7.69 0.50
C LEU A 43 14.97 -6.53 0.00
N LEU A 44 14.60 -5.59 0.88
CA LEU A 44 13.87 -4.38 0.50
C LEU A 44 14.68 -3.52 -0.47
N LEU A 45 15.97 -3.30 -0.17
CA LEU A 45 16.84 -2.46 -1.00
C LEU A 45 17.05 -3.04 -2.41
N LYS A 46 17.15 -4.37 -2.54
CA LYS A 46 17.24 -5.06 -3.83
C LYS A 46 15.91 -5.06 -4.59
N SER A 47 14.79 -5.16 -3.86
CA SER A 47 13.47 -5.31 -4.47
C SER A 47 12.83 -3.99 -4.88
N ASN A 48 13.11 -2.89 -4.17
CA ASN A 48 12.68 -1.53 -4.54
C ASN A 48 13.90 -0.59 -4.50
N PRO A 49 14.80 -0.64 -5.50
CA PRO A 49 16.02 0.16 -5.49
C PRO A 49 15.77 1.66 -5.64
N VAL A 50 14.63 2.05 -6.23
CA VAL A 50 14.26 3.44 -6.51
C VAL A 50 13.83 4.16 -5.24
N HIS A 51 12.74 3.72 -4.61
CA HIS A 51 12.19 4.39 -3.42
C HIS A 51 12.64 3.75 -2.11
N LYS A 52 12.97 2.45 -2.13
CA LYS A 52 13.38 1.70 -0.94
C LYS A 52 12.28 1.74 0.14
N LEU A 53 11.02 1.69 -0.28
CA LEU A 53 9.84 1.77 0.57
C LEU A 53 9.02 0.48 0.48
N VAL A 54 8.27 0.21 1.56
CA VAL A 54 7.27 -0.85 1.65
C VAL A 54 5.88 -0.31 1.31
N PRO A 55 4.95 -1.13 0.81
CA PRO A 55 5.06 -2.58 0.60
C PRO A 55 5.80 -2.99 -0.69
N VAL A 56 6.32 -4.21 -0.69
CA VAL A 56 6.80 -4.91 -1.89
C VAL A 56 6.24 -6.32 -1.92
N LEU A 57 5.66 -6.73 -3.04
CA LEU A 57 5.18 -8.09 -3.31
C LEU A 57 6.25 -8.88 -4.06
N LEU A 58 6.53 -10.08 -3.59
CA LEU A 58 7.41 -11.07 -4.20
C LEU A 58 6.58 -12.29 -4.58
N ASP A 59 6.54 -12.59 -5.87
CA ASP A 59 5.67 -13.60 -6.46
C ASP A 59 6.43 -14.42 -7.49
N ASP A 60 6.96 -15.56 -7.05
CA ASP A 60 7.67 -16.53 -7.89
C ASP A 60 8.76 -15.91 -8.80
N GLY A 61 9.61 -15.07 -8.19
CA GLY A 61 10.69 -14.36 -8.89
C GLY A 61 10.29 -13.02 -9.50
N VAL A 62 8.99 -12.70 -9.54
CA VAL A 62 8.50 -11.37 -9.90
C VAL A 62 8.51 -10.46 -8.67
N VAL A 63 8.97 -9.23 -8.84
CA VAL A 63 9.01 -8.21 -7.80
C VAL A 63 8.11 -7.05 -8.23
N VAL A 64 7.14 -6.70 -7.39
CA VAL A 64 6.22 -5.58 -7.61
C VAL A 64 6.27 -4.64 -6.42
N ALA A 65 6.67 -3.40 -6.65
CA ALA A 65 6.73 -2.34 -5.64
C ALA A 65 5.57 -1.35 -5.83
N GLU A 66 5.33 -0.51 -4.81
CA GLU A 66 4.27 0.49 -4.76
C GLU A 66 2.86 -0.07 -4.55
N SER A 67 2.18 0.39 -3.50
CA SER A 67 0.91 -0.25 -3.07
C SER A 67 -0.21 -0.23 -4.11
N LYS A 68 -0.31 0.81 -4.94
CA LYS A 68 -1.32 0.89 -6.00
C LYS A 68 -1.00 -0.07 -7.14
N VAL A 69 0.26 -0.12 -7.55
CA VAL A 69 0.74 -1.02 -8.61
C VAL A 69 0.57 -2.48 -8.18
N ILE A 70 0.89 -2.79 -6.91
CA ILE A 70 0.66 -4.12 -6.34
C ILE A 70 -0.83 -4.49 -6.36
N LEU A 71 -1.74 -3.56 -6.02
CA LEU A 71 -3.18 -3.83 -6.10
C LEU A 71 -3.64 -4.16 -7.51
N GLU A 72 -3.18 -3.38 -8.50
CA GLU A 72 -3.51 -3.63 -9.91
C GLU A 72 -2.99 -5.01 -10.36
N TYR A 73 -1.74 -5.33 -10.03
CA TYR A 73 -1.15 -6.64 -10.28
C TYR A 73 -1.97 -7.77 -9.66
N ILE A 74 -2.39 -7.63 -8.39
CA ILE A 74 -3.21 -8.64 -7.71
C ILE A 74 -4.58 -8.78 -8.39
N ASP A 75 -5.23 -7.67 -8.76
CA ASP A 75 -6.56 -7.74 -9.36
C ASP A 75 -6.52 -8.35 -10.77
N GLU A 76 -5.45 -8.10 -11.53
CA GLU A 76 -5.25 -8.62 -12.88
C GLU A 76 -4.80 -10.09 -12.90
N LYS A 77 -3.84 -10.46 -12.04
CA LYS A 77 -3.29 -11.83 -12.00
C LYS A 77 -4.31 -12.85 -11.50
N TRP A 78 -5.09 -12.48 -10.49
CA TRP A 78 -6.14 -13.33 -9.91
C TRP A 78 -7.53 -12.78 -10.26
N LYS A 79 -7.82 -12.74 -11.56
CA LYS A 79 -9.09 -12.25 -12.11
C LYS A 79 -10.02 -13.41 -12.49
N GLY A 80 -11.31 -13.27 -12.19
CA GLY A 80 -12.35 -14.24 -12.58
C GLY A 80 -12.40 -15.49 -11.70
N GLY A 81 -13.28 -16.43 -12.07
CA GLY A 81 -13.52 -17.65 -11.28
C GLY A 81 -14.05 -17.33 -9.87
N ASP A 82 -13.48 -17.98 -8.87
CA ASP A 82 -13.84 -17.82 -7.46
C ASP A 82 -13.12 -16.63 -6.78
N PHE A 83 -12.28 -15.88 -7.52
CA PHE A 83 -11.55 -14.75 -6.96
C PHE A 83 -12.42 -13.49 -6.86
N TYR A 84 -12.44 -12.89 -5.65
CA TYR A 84 -13.15 -11.64 -5.40
C TYR A 84 -12.59 -10.47 -6.24
N PRO A 85 -13.41 -9.72 -7.00
CA PRO A 85 -12.92 -8.56 -7.76
C PRO A 85 -12.62 -7.38 -6.81
N LEU A 86 -11.40 -6.85 -6.85
CA LEU A 86 -11.02 -5.72 -5.98
C LEU A 86 -11.61 -4.40 -6.49
N LEU A 87 -11.89 -4.31 -7.78
CA LEU A 87 -12.48 -3.14 -8.43
C LEU A 87 -13.82 -3.48 -9.09
N PRO A 88 -14.72 -2.49 -9.18
CA PRO A 88 -15.92 -2.59 -10.01
C PRO A 88 -15.59 -2.95 -11.48
N GLN A 89 -16.54 -3.62 -12.15
CA GLN A 89 -16.39 -3.99 -13.56
C GLN A 89 -16.78 -2.88 -14.52
N ASP A 90 -17.76 -2.06 -14.14
CA ASP A 90 -18.14 -0.88 -14.89
C ASP A 90 -16.97 0.14 -14.95
N PRO A 91 -16.65 0.70 -16.14
CA PRO A 91 -15.55 1.64 -16.27
C PRO A 91 -15.68 2.91 -15.43
N TYR A 92 -16.90 3.44 -15.29
CA TYR A 92 -17.14 4.67 -14.53
C TYR A 92 -17.03 4.42 -13.04
N GLU A 93 -17.65 3.35 -12.53
CA GLU A 93 -17.51 2.97 -11.12
C GLU A 93 -16.07 2.65 -10.74
N ARG A 94 -15.31 2.00 -11.64
CA ARG A 94 -13.88 1.75 -11.46
C ARG A 94 -13.09 3.05 -11.38
N ALA A 95 -13.39 4.02 -12.24
CA ALA A 95 -12.75 5.34 -12.20
C ALA A 95 -13.06 6.07 -10.88
N GLN A 96 -14.31 6.00 -10.39
CA GLN A 96 -14.71 6.57 -9.09
C GLN A 96 -13.95 5.91 -7.93
N ALA A 97 -13.87 4.59 -7.91
CA ALA A 97 -13.13 3.87 -6.87
C ALA A 97 -11.64 4.28 -6.84
N ARG A 98 -11.01 4.39 -8.01
CA ARG A 98 -9.61 4.85 -8.14
C ARG A 98 -9.44 6.31 -7.69
N PHE A 99 -10.38 7.18 -8.03
CA PHE A 99 -10.38 8.58 -7.58
C PHE A 99 -10.40 8.67 -6.04
N TRP A 100 -11.32 7.96 -5.39
CA TRP A 100 -11.43 7.98 -3.93
C TRP A 100 -10.21 7.36 -3.25
N ALA A 101 -9.65 6.29 -3.81
CA ALA A 101 -8.41 5.71 -3.30
C ALA A 101 -7.21 6.68 -3.41
N GLN A 102 -7.11 7.41 -4.53
CA GLN A 102 -6.09 8.44 -4.72
C GLN A 102 -6.28 9.60 -3.74
N PHE A 103 -7.50 10.12 -3.64
CA PHE A 103 -7.83 11.21 -2.72
C PHE A 103 -7.52 10.86 -1.27
N ALA A 104 -7.88 9.64 -0.84
CA ALA A 104 -7.57 9.15 0.50
C ALA A 104 -6.07 9.11 0.75
N ASP A 105 -5.27 8.63 -0.21
CA ASP A 105 -3.81 8.63 -0.07
C ASP A 105 -3.26 10.04 0.09
N ASP A 106 -3.72 10.98 -0.73
CA ASP A 106 -3.23 12.35 -0.68
C ASP A 106 -3.61 13.02 0.64
N LYS A 107 -4.86 12.89 1.11
CA LYS A 107 -5.33 13.55 2.33
C LYS A 107 -4.83 12.91 3.61
N VAL A 108 -4.79 11.58 3.68
CA VAL A 108 -4.36 10.86 4.88
C VAL A 108 -2.85 10.99 5.05
N THR A 109 -2.08 10.94 3.96
CA THR A 109 -0.62 11.18 4.00
C THR A 109 -0.29 12.61 4.45
N LEU A 110 -1.07 13.60 4.00
CA LEU A 110 -0.90 14.99 4.43
C LEU A 110 -1.28 15.19 5.90
N THR A 111 -2.37 14.60 6.38
CA THR A 111 -2.85 14.78 7.76
C THR A 111 -1.96 14.09 8.80
N LEU A 112 -1.36 12.95 8.46
CA LEU A 112 -0.49 12.20 9.37
C LEU A 112 1.00 12.61 9.27
N SER A 113 1.34 13.56 8.39
CA SER A 113 2.68 14.15 8.34
C SER A 113 2.87 15.09 9.55
N PRO A 114 4.00 15.00 10.28
CA PRO A 114 4.30 15.92 11.38
C PRO A 114 4.23 17.39 10.98
N SER A 115 4.51 17.70 9.72
CA SER A 115 4.47 19.06 9.17
C SER A 115 3.08 19.69 9.19
N PHE A 116 2.01 18.90 9.14
CA PHE A 116 0.63 19.41 9.14
C PHE A 116 0.11 19.65 10.56
N CYS A 117 0.61 18.91 11.55
CA CYS A 117 0.31 19.15 12.97
C CYS A 117 0.83 20.54 13.41
N PHE A 118 1.96 20.99 12.86
CA PHE A 118 2.48 22.35 13.08
C PHE A 118 1.63 23.44 12.40
N SER A 119 1.09 23.21 11.20
CA SER A 119 0.27 24.23 10.54
C SER A 119 -1.06 24.49 11.25
N VAL A 120 -1.70 23.44 11.81
CA VAL A 120 -2.95 23.62 12.56
C VAL A 120 -2.71 24.38 13.89
N LEU A 121 -1.57 24.16 14.55
CA LEU A 121 -1.18 24.93 15.75
C LEU A 121 -0.85 26.40 15.43
N SER A 122 -0.26 26.69 14.25
CA SER A 122 0.05 28.07 13.85
C SER A 122 -1.18 28.92 13.54
N VAL A 123 -2.28 28.30 13.08
CA VAL A 123 -3.53 29.01 12.76
C VAL A 123 -4.34 29.33 14.02
N VAL A 124 -4.18 28.54 15.10
CA VAL A 124 -4.83 28.81 16.40
C VAL A 124 -4.09 29.92 17.20
N SER A 125 -2.83 30.21 16.89
CA SER A 125 -2.11 31.36 17.48
C SER A 125 -2.35 32.70 16.78
N PHE A 126 -3.01 32.73 15.62
CA PHE A 126 -3.26 33.98 14.86
C PHE A 126 -4.66 34.58 15.06
N THR A 127 -5.51 33.96 15.88
CA THR A 127 -6.83 34.49 16.27
C THR A 127 -6.90 35.00 17.72
N LEU A 128 -5.75 35.12 18.40
CA LEU A 128 -5.59 35.78 19.70
C LEU A 128 -4.46 36.82 19.67
N LEU A 129 -4.42 37.65 18.62
CA LEU A 129 -3.79 38.98 18.62
C LEU A 129 -4.77 39.98 18.03
#